data_AF-A0A967Z3V6-F1
#
_entry.id   AF-A0A967Z3V6-F1
#
_cell.length_a   1.000
_cell.length_b   1.000
_cell.length_c   1.000
_cell.angle_alpha   90.00
_cell.angle_beta   90.00
_cell.angle_gamma   90.00
#
_symmetry.space_group_name_H-M   'P 1'
#
loop_
_entity.id
_entity.type
_entity.pdbx_description
1 polymer ?
#
loop_
_entity_poly.entity_id
_entity_poly.type
_entity_poly.pdbx_seq_one_letter_code
_entity_poly.pdbx_strand_id
1 'polypeptide(L)' 'MLVLVINCGSSSVKYDLIEVEERRERCSGVIERIGAVTSIVK' A
#
# COMPACT_ATOMS: atom_id res chain seq x y z
N MET A 1 10.20 -2.53 15.24
CA MET A 1 10.60 -2.58 13.81
C MET A 1 9.38 -2.36 12.92
N LEU A 2 9.45 -1.40 11.99
CA LEU A 2 8.41 -1.16 10.99
C LEU A 2 8.84 -1.75 9.64
N VAL A 3 7.94 -2.50 8.99
CA VAL A 3 8.15 -3.08 7.66
C VAL A 3 7.05 -2.59 6.73
N LEU A 4 7.46 -1.98 5.61
CA LEU A 4 6.55 -1.60 4.54
C LEU A 4 6.47 -2.75 3.53
N VAL A 5 5.30 -3.36 3.43
CA VAL A 5 5.00 -4.40 2.44
C VAL A 5 4.35 -3.70 1.24
N ILE A 6 4.86 -3.98 0.04
CA ILE A 6 4.35 -3.41 -1.20
C ILE A 6 4.05 -4.53 -2.19
N ASN A 7 2.86 -4.50 -2.75
CA ASN A 7 2.47 -5.31 -3.90
C ASN A 7 2.22 -4.38 -5.10
N CYS A 8 3.12 -4.42 -6.08
CA CYS A 8 3.05 -3.61 -7.29
C CYS A 8 2.47 -4.41 -8.45
N GLY A 9 1.36 -3.92 -9.00
CA GLY A 9 0.92 -4.22 -10.35
C GLY A 9 1.46 -3.21 -11.36
N SER A 10 1.13 -3.39 -12.64
CA SER A 10 1.55 -2.47 -13.71
C SER A 10 0.93 -1.07 -13.59
N SER A 11 -0.25 -0.95 -12.98
CA SER A 11 -0.97 0.32 -12.80
C SER A 11 -1.62 0.45 -11.41
N SER A 12 -1.14 -0.32 -10.43
CA SER A 12 -1.66 -0.29 -9.06
C SER A 12 -0.57 -0.63 -8.05
N VAL A 13 -0.74 -0.12 -6.83
CA VAL A 13 0.12 -0.44 -5.69
C VAL A 13 -0.75 -0.64 -4.47
N LYS A 14 -0.70 -1.82 -3.87
CA LYS A 14 -1.22 -2.04 -2.51
C LYS A 14 -0.05 -1.96 -1.53
N TYR A 15 -0.24 -1.25 -0.42
CA TYR A 15 0.78 -1.14 0.62
C TYR A 15 0.19 -1.40 2.00
N ASP A 16 1.00 -2.02 2.86
CA ASP A 16 0.70 -2.24 4.27
C ASP A 16 1.95 -1.88 5.09
N LEU A 17 1.82 -1.01 6.10
CA LEU A 17 2.88 -0.69 7.05
C LEU A 17 2.66 -1.46 8.34
N ILE A 18 3.55 -2.42 8.64
CA ILE A 18 3.38 -3.36 9.74
C ILE A 18 4.43 -3.09 10.82
N GLU A 19 3.96 -2.93 12.05
CA GLU A 19 4.77 -2.97 13.27
C GLU A 19 4.93 -4.42 13.70
N VAL A 20 6.08 -5.01 13.35
CA VAL A 20 6.27 -6.47 13.40
C VAL A 20 6.41 -7.00 14.84
N GLU A 21 7.02 -6.21 15.73
CA GLU A 21 7.17 -6.56 17.15
C GLU A 21 5.81 -6.77 17.82
N GLU A 22 4.86 -5.87 17.55
CA GLU A 22 3.49 -5.92 18.09
C GLU A 22 2.50 -6.63 17.16
N ARG A 23 2.97 -7.17 16.02
CA ARG A 23 2.16 -7.77 14.95
C ARG A 23 0.96 -6.90 14.55
N ARG A 24 1.16 -5.59 14.49
CA ARG A 24 0.10 -4.60 14.33
C ARG A 24 0.23 -3.87 12.99
N GLU A 25 -0.85 -3.81 12.24
CA GLU A 25 -0.94 -2.93 11.06
C GLU A 25 -1.07 -1.47 11.52
N ARG A 26 -0.25 -0.58 10.97
CA ARG A 26 -0.26 0.86 11.25
C ARG A 26 -1.09 1.63 10.25
N CYS A 27 -0.95 1.30 8.98
CA CYS A 27 -1.79 1.77 7.90
C CYS A 27 -1.68 0.82 6.71
N SER A 28 -2.71 0.86 5.88
CA SER A 28 -2.73 0.24 4.57
C SER A 28 -3.37 1.20 3.58
N GLY A 29 -3.23 0.88 2.31
CA GLY A 29 -3.94 1.57 1.26
C GLY A 29 -3.69 0.94 -0.09
N VAL A 30 -4.46 1.41 -1.06
CA VAL A 30 -4.34 0.99 -2.45
C VAL A 30 -4.36 2.22 -3.34
N ILE A 31 -3.38 2.30 -4.22
CA ILE A 31 -3.35 3.23 -5.33
C ILE A 31 -3.79 2.45 -6.57
N GLU A 32 -4.82 2.94 -7.25
CA GLU A 32 -5.34 2.34 -8.47
C GLU A 32 -5.25 3.29 -9.66
N ARG A 33 -5.22 2.71 -10.86
CA ARG A 33 -5.26 3.41 -12.15
C ARG A 33 -4.14 4.45 -12.28
N ILE A 34 -2.94 4.10 -11.80
CA ILE A 34 -1.75 4.95 -11.92
C ILE A 34 -1.51 5.22 -13.41
N GLY A 35 -1.31 6.50 -13.76
CA GLY A 35 -1.14 6.95 -15.15
C GLY A 35 -2.45 7.26 -15.89
N ALA A 36 -3.63 7.05 -15.28
CA ALA A 36 -4.90 7.51 -15.82
C ALA A 36 -5.38 8.79 -15.13
N VAL A 37 -6.21 9.58 -15.82
CA VAL A 37 -6.89 10.77 -15.24
C VAL A 37 -7.82 10.41 -14.07
N THR A 38 -8.20 9.13 -13.96
CA THR A 38 -9.02 8.59 -12.86
C THR A 38 -8.19 7.89 -11.79
N SER A 39 -6.89 8.18 -11.70
CA SER A 39 -6.05 7.66 -10.61
C SER A 39 -6.64 8.01 -9.26
N ILE A 40 -6.66 7.04 -8.35
CA ILE A 40 -7.31 7.16 -7.06
C ILE A 40 -6.49 6.49 -5.96
N VAL A 41 -6.47 7.12 -4.78
CA VAL A 41 -5.93 6.55 -3.54
C VAL A 41 -7.11 6.17 -2.67
N LYS A 42 -7.08 4.94 -2.14
CA LYS A 42 -8.09 4.38 -1.24
C LYS A 42 -7.44 3.86 0.03
#